data_AF-A0A6G9YWM1-F1
#
_entry.id   AF-A0A6G9YWM1-F1
#
_cell.length_a   1.000
_cell.length_b   1.000
_cell.length_c   1.000
_cell.angle_alpha   90.00
_cell.angle_beta   90.00
_cell.angle_gamma   90.00
#
_symmetry.space_group_name_H-M   'P 1'
#
loop_
_entity.id
_entity.type
_entity.pdbx_description
1 polymer ?
#
loop_
_entity_poly.entity_id
_entity_poly.type
_entity_poly.pdbx_seq_one_letter_code
_entity_poly.pdbx_strand_id
1 'polypeptide(L)'
;MRSRVRPGSLLVAGMMVAALLPGVAAADDDLGQILGDVGQESVPTADCGPGSQPETGLQGDVPADDRNDGRSKQGYTCNTSFVGGYQGTGGGMLSASFDHCSYTGTFFPGQLLQGDGGVAVLDASDPAHPVRTDMLREPAMVGGTFETLKVNKARKLLAATAVPLGIAGGGYFSIYDISDCAHPRLLNHGAGTQLTMPMPFLSHEGGFSPDGNTYWASGVFPGLLSAIDVSDPANPHIIWQGLTGIEGHGFGISPDGNRLYLSAWAGMTVLDVSAVQRRDPNPQVPHLGHLFWTDGQVTQHSIPVFYHGHPYTFTPDEIGSGGVKLIDVSDPANLRIVQRLKLAIDTPANIEENVRSSQGGSVLTYDPHYCTVDRQDDPTAMACSWLSSGIRVFDVRDPNNVHEIAYYNPPARTGENLNLVNSPHAQASVIGLPLLEFMAIGRSGFQGKLNLLNTLTSRSAQAFNGDLSSDWCLSPPEWHGTQLWTTCSDNGFMVIQLDNHVYSPPANQDSTVGA
;
A
#
# COMPACT_ATOMS: atom_id res chain seq x y z
N MET A 1 -45.16 -19.53 -8.58
CA MET A 1 -44.75 -19.69 -7.16
C MET A 1 -43.86 -18.52 -6.77
N ARG A 2 -43.93 -18.00 -5.54
CA ARG A 2 -42.96 -17.01 -5.03
C ARG A 2 -41.86 -17.73 -4.26
N SER A 3 -40.61 -17.63 -4.70
CA SER A 3 -39.48 -18.14 -3.91
C SER A 3 -39.21 -17.21 -2.73
N ARG A 4 -38.98 -17.77 -1.54
CA ARG A 4 -38.47 -17.03 -0.38
C ARG A 4 -36.99 -17.37 -0.22
N VAL A 5 -36.11 -16.42 -0.53
CA VAL A 5 -34.71 -16.49 -0.11
C VAL A 5 -34.67 -16.44 1.43
N ARG A 6 -33.86 -17.30 2.05
CA ARG A 6 -33.68 -17.34 3.51
C ARG A 6 -32.53 -16.42 3.93
N PRO A 7 -32.67 -15.63 5.02
CA PRO A 7 -31.56 -14.88 5.59
C PRO A 7 -30.63 -15.83 6.36
N GLY A 8 -29.68 -16.46 5.64
CA GLY A 8 -28.71 -17.39 6.23
C GLY A 8 -27.35 -16.77 6.55
N SER A 9 -26.88 -15.83 5.72
CA SER A 9 -25.47 -15.43 5.68
C SER A 9 -25.00 -14.52 6.83
N LEU A 10 -25.92 -13.75 7.43
CA LEU A 10 -25.58 -12.76 8.47
C LEU A 10 -25.16 -13.37 9.82
N LEU A 11 -25.47 -14.64 10.07
CA LEU A 11 -25.16 -15.30 11.34
C LEU A 11 -23.69 -15.73 11.50
N VAL A 12 -22.91 -15.78 10.41
CA VAL A 12 -21.51 -16.25 10.46
C VAL A 12 -20.57 -15.18 11.02
N ALA A 13 -20.74 -13.91 10.62
CA ALA A 13 -19.88 -12.81 11.06
C ALA A 13 -19.92 -12.62 12.59
N GLY A 14 -21.10 -12.69 13.21
CA GLY A 14 -21.26 -12.55 14.65
C GLY A 14 -20.61 -13.66 15.50
N MET A 15 -20.32 -14.83 14.91
CA MET A 15 -19.73 -15.95 15.65
C MET A 15 -18.19 -15.89 15.74
N MET A 16 -17.48 -15.18 14.86
CA MET A 16 -16.01 -15.04 14.97
C MET A 16 -15.61 -14.03 16.05
N VAL A 17 -16.35 -12.91 16.20
CA VAL A 17 -16.13 -11.96 17.31
C VAL A 17 -16.29 -12.65 18.67
N ALA A 18 -17.30 -13.52 18.80
CA ALA A 18 -17.56 -14.28 20.02
C ALA A 18 -16.55 -15.41 20.31
N ALA A 19 -15.71 -15.79 19.33
CA ALA A 19 -14.75 -16.90 19.47
C ALA A 19 -13.37 -16.47 19.98
N LEU A 20 -13.08 -15.16 19.99
CA LEU A 20 -11.77 -14.61 20.36
C LEU A 20 -11.70 -14.00 21.77
N LEU A 21 -12.85 -13.85 22.44
CA LEU A 21 -12.91 -13.37 23.83
C LEU A 21 -12.92 -14.56 24.80
N PRO A 22 -11.92 -14.70 25.70
CA PRO A 22 -12.08 -15.49 26.92
C PRO A 22 -13.31 -14.97 27.68
N GLY A 23 -14.11 -15.85 28.27
CA GLY A 23 -15.40 -15.47 28.86
C GLY A 23 -15.31 -14.55 30.08
N VAL A 24 -15.23 -13.23 29.88
CA VAL A 24 -15.24 -12.21 30.94
C VAL A 24 -16.66 -11.63 31.09
N ALA A 25 -17.43 -12.13 32.05
CA ALA A 25 -18.78 -11.64 32.35
C ALA A 25 -18.78 -10.32 33.18
N ALA A 26 -17.90 -9.38 32.81
CA ALA A 26 -17.65 -8.12 33.53
C ALA A 26 -17.05 -7.03 32.60
N ALA A 27 -17.41 -7.03 31.31
CA ALA A 27 -16.62 -6.39 30.26
C ALA A 27 -17.03 -4.96 29.85
N ASP A 28 -18.18 -4.42 30.29
CA ASP A 28 -18.77 -3.22 29.66
C ASP A 28 -17.86 -1.96 29.66
N ASP A 29 -17.19 -1.64 30.78
CA ASP A 29 -16.25 -0.51 30.85
C ASP A 29 -14.94 -0.79 30.07
N ASP A 30 -14.40 -2.00 30.21
CA ASP A 30 -13.08 -2.39 29.68
C ASP A 30 -13.11 -2.54 28.15
N LEU A 31 -14.17 -3.14 27.61
CA LEU A 31 -14.41 -3.18 26.15
C LEU A 31 -14.67 -1.77 25.60
N GLY A 32 -15.33 -0.90 26.36
CA GLY A 32 -15.54 0.51 26.01
C GLY A 32 -14.21 1.26 25.87
N GLN A 33 -13.26 1.02 26.78
CA GLN A 33 -11.93 1.63 26.75
C GLN A 33 -11.07 1.07 25.60
N ILE A 34 -11.08 -0.25 25.37
CA ILE A 34 -10.35 -0.92 24.27
C ILE A 34 -10.89 -0.50 22.88
N LEU A 35 -12.21 -0.28 22.75
CA LEU A 35 -12.83 0.25 21.53
C LEU A 35 -12.67 1.78 21.37
N GLY A 36 -12.07 2.46 22.36
CA GLY A 36 -11.90 3.91 22.41
C GLY A 36 -10.54 4.43 21.97
N ASP A 37 -9.44 3.67 22.15
CA ASP A 37 -8.08 4.05 21.70
C ASP A 37 -7.89 3.87 20.18
N VAL A 38 -8.67 4.64 19.43
CA VAL A 38 -8.64 4.72 17.96
C VAL A 38 -8.77 6.18 17.54
N GLY A 39 -8.15 6.55 16.42
CA GLY A 39 -8.19 7.92 15.92
C GLY A 39 -9.63 8.35 15.61
N GLN A 40 -10.15 9.31 16.39
CA GLN A 40 -11.50 9.87 16.26
C GLN A 40 -11.54 11.10 15.32
N GLU A 41 -10.43 11.84 15.25
CA GLU A 41 -10.29 13.08 14.51
C GLU A 41 -9.49 12.82 13.21
N SER A 42 -9.74 13.64 12.19
CA SER A 42 -8.95 13.68 10.95
C SER A 42 -7.87 14.76 11.02
N VAL A 43 -6.86 14.66 10.15
CA VAL A 43 -5.95 15.78 9.91
C VAL A 43 -6.70 16.97 9.31
N PRO A 44 -6.27 18.22 9.53
CA PRO A 44 -6.86 19.38 8.87
C PRO A 44 -6.83 19.26 7.34
N THR A 45 -7.90 19.73 6.70
CA THR A 45 -8.10 19.70 5.24
C THR A 45 -7.22 20.72 4.52
N ALA A 46 -6.77 20.40 3.31
CA ALA A 46 -6.00 21.31 2.48
C ALA A 46 -6.79 22.57 2.04
N ASP A 47 -6.15 23.74 2.13
CA ASP A 47 -6.65 24.99 1.55
C ASP A 47 -6.45 24.99 0.02
N CYS A 48 -7.49 24.61 -0.73
CA CYS A 48 -7.40 24.45 -2.19
C CYS A 48 -7.33 25.79 -2.94
N GLY A 49 -6.17 26.12 -3.48
CA GLY A 49 -5.92 27.33 -4.26
C GLY A 49 -6.50 27.29 -5.70
N PRO A 50 -6.28 28.34 -6.50
CA PRO A 50 -6.81 28.46 -7.86
C PRO A 50 -6.48 27.26 -8.76
N GLY A 51 -7.39 26.94 -9.68
CA GLY A 51 -7.27 25.80 -10.60
C GLY A 51 -7.71 24.44 -10.02
N SER A 52 -7.78 24.32 -8.69
CA SER A 52 -8.29 23.12 -8.00
C SER A 52 -9.73 22.77 -8.39
N GLN A 53 -10.06 21.48 -8.40
CA GLN A 53 -11.42 20.94 -8.45
C GLN A 53 -11.68 20.08 -7.20
N PRO A 54 -12.01 20.69 -6.05
CA PRO A 54 -12.07 19.98 -4.78
C PRO A 54 -13.11 18.86 -4.72
N GLU A 55 -12.91 17.97 -3.74
CA GLU A 55 -13.89 16.96 -3.32
C GLU A 55 -15.23 17.61 -2.94
N THR A 56 -16.32 16.92 -3.27
CA THR A 56 -17.71 17.39 -3.15
C THR A 56 -18.39 16.94 -1.85
N GLY A 57 -17.82 15.94 -1.17
CA GLY A 57 -18.30 15.37 0.09
C GLY A 57 -17.35 15.63 1.25
N LEU A 58 -16.98 14.57 1.96
CA LEU A 58 -15.96 14.61 3.01
C LEU A 58 -14.55 14.60 2.40
N GLN A 59 -13.56 15.06 3.17
CA GLN A 59 -12.14 14.84 2.85
C GLN A 59 -11.86 13.34 2.68
N GLY A 60 -11.34 12.98 1.51
CA GLY A 60 -11.08 11.60 1.09
C GLY A 60 -12.24 10.92 0.35
N ASP A 61 -13.45 11.47 0.38
CA ASP A 61 -14.60 10.81 -0.23
C ASP A 61 -14.71 11.09 -1.74
N VAL A 62 -15.00 10.03 -2.50
CA VAL A 62 -15.51 10.10 -3.87
C VAL A 62 -17.00 9.77 -3.80
N PRO A 63 -17.90 10.77 -3.64
CA PRO A 63 -19.22 10.50 -3.07
C PRO A 63 -20.10 9.58 -3.92
N ALA A 64 -20.94 8.79 -3.26
CA ALA A 64 -21.86 7.84 -3.91
C ALA A 64 -22.67 8.47 -5.05
N ASP A 65 -23.10 9.73 -4.92
CA ASP A 65 -23.87 10.45 -5.93
C ASP A 65 -23.01 10.91 -7.13
N ASP A 66 -21.80 11.44 -6.91
CA ASP A 66 -20.83 11.75 -7.96
C ASP A 66 -20.34 10.48 -8.70
N ARG A 67 -20.38 9.32 -8.03
CA ARG A 67 -20.19 7.97 -8.61
C ARG A 67 -21.42 7.44 -9.34
N ASN A 68 -22.59 8.04 -9.16
CA ASN A 68 -23.86 7.65 -9.81
C ASN A 68 -24.17 8.53 -11.04
N ASP A 69 -23.95 9.85 -10.96
CA ASP A 69 -24.20 10.78 -12.06
C ASP A 69 -23.03 10.88 -13.06
N GLY A 70 -21.82 10.53 -12.61
CA GLY A 70 -20.59 10.53 -13.40
C GLY A 70 -19.67 11.74 -13.17
N ARG A 71 -19.92 12.61 -12.19
CA ARG A 71 -19.00 13.69 -11.77
C ARG A 71 -17.62 13.16 -11.39
N SER A 72 -17.53 11.98 -10.80
CA SER A 72 -16.27 11.25 -10.52
C SER A 72 -15.36 11.03 -11.75
N LYS A 73 -15.92 11.01 -12.98
CA LYS A 73 -15.17 10.89 -14.24
C LYS A 73 -14.37 12.14 -14.62
N GLN A 74 -14.42 13.19 -13.82
CA GLN A 74 -13.60 14.41 -13.98
C GLN A 74 -12.41 14.45 -13.00
N GLY A 75 -12.34 13.49 -12.06
CA GLY A 75 -11.36 13.50 -10.97
C GLY A 75 -11.61 14.61 -9.94
N TYR A 76 -10.71 14.74 -8.97
CA TYR A 76 -10.72 15.81 -7.97
C TYR A 76 -9.28 16.25 -7.70
N THR A 77 -9.04 17.55 -7.59
CA THR A 77 -7.70 18.10 -7.37
C THR A 77 -7.74 19.21 -6.34
N CYS A 78 -6.71 19.29 -5.50
CA CYS A 78 -6.48 20.38 -4.57
C CYS A 78 -5.00 20.67 -4.55
N ASN A 79 -4.61 21.86 -5.03
CA ASN A 79 -3.19 22.25 -5.22
C ASN A 79 -2.38 21.24 -6.05
N THR A 80 -3.03 20.59 -7.02
CA THR A 80 -2.40 19.66 -7.97
C THR A 80 -2.92 19.81 -9.40
N SER A 81 -2.09 19.42 -10.35
CA SER A 81 -2.46 19.25 -11.75
C SER A 81 -1.80 18.02 -12.37
N PHE A 82 -2.41 17.48 -13.43
CA PHE A 82 -1.87 16.33 -14.18
C PHE A 82 -0.91 16.81 -15.26
N VAL A 83 0.30 16.24 -15.30
CA VAL A 83 1.34 16.59 -16.29
C VAL A 83 1.30 15.62 -17.47
N GLY A 84 1.26 14.32 -17.20
CA GLY A 84 1.33 13.24 -18.18
C GLY A 84 1.23 11.87 -17.51
N GLY A 85 1.19 10.81 -18.30
CA GLY A 85 1.03 9.45 -17.78
C GLY A 85 0.91 8.38 -18.85
N TYR A 86 0.92 7.12 -18.43
CA TYR A 86 0.79 5.94 -19.28
C TYR A 86 -0.17 4.93 -18.64
N GLN A 87 -1.40 4.86 -19.17
CA GLN A 87 -2.45 3.98 -18.67
C GLN A 87 -2.20 2.49 -18.97
N GLY A 88 -1.68 2.19 -20.17
CA GLY A 88 -1.47 0.81 -20.63
C GLY A 88 -2.73 -0.05 -20.50
N THR A 89 -2.64 -1.12 -19.71
CA THR A 89 -3.75 -2.03 -19.35
C THR A 89 -4.09 -1.96 -17.85
N GLY A 90 -3.69 -0.89 -17.16
CA GLY A 90 -3.81 -0.75 -15.70
C GLY A 90 -2.46 -0.88 -14.97
N GLY A 91 -2.45 -0.49 -13.70
CA GLY A 91 -1.26 -0.16 -12.93
C GLY A 91 -0.59 -1.28 -12.09
N GLY A 92 -1.18 -2.47 -12.01
CA GLY A 92 -0.76 -3.46 -11.02
C GLY A 92 -1.09 -3.02 -9.58
N MET A 93 -0.43 -3.62 -8.58
CA MET A 93 -0.51 -3.14 -7.19
C MET A 93 0.42 -1.94 -6.99
N LEU A 94 1.73 -2.11 -7.18
CA LEU A 94 2.72 -1.03 -7.06
C LEU A 94 3.47 -0.76 -8.36
N SER A 95 3.95 0.48 -8.50
CA SER A 95 5.15 0.82 -9.26
C SER A 95 6.32 1.20 -8.35
N ALA A 96 7.54 1.05 -8.85
CA ALA A 96 8.74 1.67 -8.30
C ALA A 96 9.47 2.45 -9.40
N SER A 97 10.19 3.52 -9.08
CA SER A 97 10.89 4.35 -10.08
C SER A 97 12.38 4.48 -9.79
N PHE A 98 13.14 4.93 -10.80
CA PHE A 98 14.57 5.18 -10.71
C PHE A 98 15.02 6.17 -11.80
N ASP A 99 15.76 7.21 -11.40
CA ASP A 99 16.27 8.25 -12.29
C ASP A 99 15.13 8.94 -13.08
N HIS A 100 14.95 8.61 -14.35
CA HIS A 100 13.87 9.10 -15.20
C HIS A 100 12.88 8.00 -15.65
N CYS A 101 12.93 6.82 -15.03
CA CYS A 101 12.10 5.66 -15.40
C CYS A 101 11.15 5.21 -14.28
N SER A 102 10.03 4.59 -14.67
CA SER A 102 9.07 3.94 -13.78
C SER A 102 8.82 2.48 -14.21
N TYR A 103 8.71 1.60 -13.22
CA TYR A 103 8.50 0.16 -13.37
C TYR A 103 7.11 -0.18 -12.83
N THR A 104 6.13 -0.34 -13.72
CA THR A 104 4.73 -0.64 -13.37
C THR A 104 4.55 -2.14 -13.16
N GLY A 105 4.09 -2.53 -11.96
CA GLY A 105 3.93 -3.93 -11.54
C GLY A 105 2.85 -4.71 -12.29
N THR A 106 2.85 -6.03 -12.05
CA THR A 106 1.97 -7.00 -12.74
C THR A 106 0.93 -7.58 -11.79
N PHE A 107 -0.34 -7.65 -12.21
CA PHE A 107 -1.42 -8.30 -11.47
C PHE A 107 -1.89 -9.61 -12.12
N PHE A 108 -1.93 -10.68 -11.33
CA PHE A 108 -2.36 -12.02 -11.76
C PHE A 108 -3.81 -12.28 -11.30
N PRO A 109 -4.69 -12.93 -12.11
CA PRO A 109 -4.42 -13.61 -13.38
C PRO A 109 -4.72 -12.77 -14.63
N GLY A 110 -5.28 -11.56 -14.50
CA GLY A 110 -5.84 -10.80 -15.62
C GLY A 110 -4.87 -10.59 -16.79
N GLN A 111 -3.59 -10.36 -16.47
CA GLN A 111 -2.51 -10.22 -17.45
C GLN A 111 -2.39 -11.40 -18.45
N LEU A 112 -2.73 -12.64 -18.05
CA LEU A 112 -2.71 -13.82 -18.93
C LEU A 112 -3.70 -13.70 -20.11
N LEU A 113 -4.71 -12.84 -20.01
CA LEU A 113 -5.82 -12.76 -20.97
C LEU A 113 -5.48 -11.99 -22.25
N GLN A 114 -4.43 -11.16 -22.25
CA GLN A 114 -4.03 -10.34 -23.41
C GLN A 114 -2.59 -10.56 -23.89
N GLY A 115 -1.79 -11.41 -23.23
CA GLY A 115 -0.46 -11.84 -23.67
C GLY A 115 0.67 -10.80 -23.56
N ASP A 116 0.34 -9.52 -23.37
CA ASP A 116 1.29 -8.45 -23.10
C ASP A 116 1.69 -8.41 -21.61
N GLY A 117 2.20 -9.55 -21.12
CA GLY A 117 2.51 -9.76 -19.72
C GLY A 117 3.93 -9.41 -19.30
N GLY A 118 4.07 -8.92 -18.07
CA GLY A 118 5.33 -8.54 -17.44
C GLY A 118 5.27 -7.15 -16.81
N VAL A 119 6.33 -6.80 -16.07
CA VAL A 119 6.50 -5.44 -15.52
C VAL A 119 6.79 -4.48 -16.66
N ALA A 120 6.01 -3.40 -16.79
CA ALA A 120 6.21 -2.43 -17.85
C ALA A 120 7.31 -1.43 -17.47
N VAL A 121 8.29 -1.24 -18.35
CA VAL A 121 9.33 -0.21 -18.20
C VAL A 121 8.90 1.03 -18.95
N LEU A 122 8.75 2.13 -18.23
CA LEU A 122 8.32 3.43 -18.74
C LEU A 122 9.49 4.42 -18.62
N ASP A 123 9.87 5.05 -19.73
CA ASP A 123 10.74 6.23 -19.72
C ASP A 123 9.88 7.49 -19.63
N ALA A 124 10.13 8.31 -18.62
CA ALA A 124 9.47 9.58 -18.33
C ALA A 124 10.46 10.77 -18.43
N SER A 125 11.52 10.65 -19.25
CA SER A 125 12.42 11.75 -19.62
C SER A 125 11.69 13.00 -20.14
N ASP A 126 10.53 12.81 -20.77
CA ASP A 126 9.48 13.83 -20.89
C ASP A 126 8.30 13.43 -19.98
N PRO A 127 8.16 14.05 -18.80
CA PRO A 127 7.10 13.68 -17.85
C PRO A 127 5.68 13.97 -18.36
N ALA A 128 5.53 14.79 -19.43
CA ALA A 128 4.24 15.01 -20.08
C ALA A 128 3.86 13.89 -21.07
N HIS A 129 4.85 13.14 -21.57
CA HIS A 129 4.64 12.07 -22.55
C HIS A 129 5.43 10.78 -22.23
N PRO A 130 5.21 10.10 -21.08
CA PRO A 130 5.91 8.87 -20.75
C PRO A 130 5.68 7.76 -21.79
N VAL A 131 6.74 7.04 -22.16
CA VAL A 131 6.72 5.99 -23.20
C VAL A 131 7.18 4.64 -22.65
N ARG A 132 6.49 3.55 -23.03
CA ARG A 132 6.93 2.19 -22.67
C ARG A 132 8.11 1.77 -23.54
N THR A 133 9.27 1.57 -22.94
CA THR A 133 10.52 1.18 -23.61
C THR A 133 10.73 -0.34 -23.64
N ASP A 134 10.29 -1.05 -22.60
CA ASP A 134 10.48 -2.50 -22.45
C ASP A 134 9.37 -3.16 -21.60
N MET A 135 9.39 -4.49 -21.51
CA MET A 135 8.49 -5.29 -20.68
C MET A 135 9.19 -6.54 -20.13
N LEU A 136 9.44 -6.56 -18.82
CA LEU A 136 10.22 -7.59 -18.15
C LEU A 136 9.41 -8.88 -17.98
N ARG A 137 9.86 -9.97 -18.62
CA ARG A 137 9.06 -11.19 -18.86
C ARG A 137 9.51 -12.46 -18.13
N GLU A 138 10.44 -12.34 -17.18
CA GLU A 138 10.87 -13.49 -16.38
C GLU A 138 9.78 -13.95 -15.39
N PRO A 139 9.82 -15.19 -14.86
CA PRO A 139 8.71 -15.76 -14.10
C PRO A 139 8.27 -14.96 -12.87
N ALA A 140 9.19 -14.26 -12.19
CA ALA A 140 8.85 -13.35 -11.10
C ALA A 140 7.99 -12.15 -11.57
N MET A 141 8.29 -11.63 -12.76
CA MET A 141 7.65 -10.43 -13.33
C MET A 141 6.32 -10.75 -14.03
N VAL A 142 6.15 -11.96 -14.56
CA VAL A 142 4.89 -12.41 -15.20
C VAL A 142 3.94 -13.10 -14.21
N GLY A 143 4.46 -13.70 -13.14
CA GLY A 143 3.65 -14.40 -12.13
C GLY A 143 2.78 -13.50 -11.25
N GLY A 144 2.94 -12.18 -11.34
CA GLY A 144 2.29 -11.17 -10.51
C GLY A 144 3.23 -10.69 -9.41
N THR A 145 3.69 -9.44 -9.50
CA THR A 145 4.69 -8.89 -8.57
C THR A 145 4.08 -8.42 -7.25
N PHE A 146 2.81 -8.04 -7.23
CA PHE A 146 2.14 -7.47 -6.04
C PHE A 146 3.00 -6.32 -5.43
N GLU A 147 3.21 -6.23 -4.11
CA GLU A 147 4.07 -5.21 -3.49
C GLU A 147 5.60 -5.47 -3.60
N THR A 148 6.02 -6.61 -4.14
CA THR A 148 7.43 -7.05 -4.08
C THR A 148 8.38 -6.24 -4.98
N LEU A 149 7.86 -5.50 -5.95
CA LEU A 149 8.63 -4.76 -6.95
C LEU A 149 9.30 -3.53 -6.30
N LYS A 150 10.62 -3.58 -6.14
CA LYS A 150 11.42 -2.57 -5.41
C LYS A 150 12.74 -2.26 -6.11
N VAL A 151 13.30 -1.08 -5.78
CA VAL A 151 14.55 -0.55 -6.33
C VAL A 151 15.55 -0.25 -5.21
N ASN A 152 16.80 -0.72 -5.34
CA ASN A 152 17.92 -0.17 -4.58
C ASN A 152 18.66 0.88 -5.44
N LYS A 153 18.45 2.16 -5.13
CA LYS A 153 19.02 3.30 -5.88
C LYS A 153 20.56 3.28 -5.91
N ALA A 154 21.19 2.87 -4.80
CA ALA A 154 22.64 2.92 -4.62
C ALA A 154 23.41 1.89 -5.47
N ARG A 155 22.91 0.65 -5.57
CA ARG A 155 23.47 -0.40 -6.44
C ARG A 155 22.89 -0.44 -7.85
N LYS A 156 21.88 0.39 -8.14
CA LYS A 156 21.10 0.38 -9.39
C LYS A 156 20.50 -1.01 -9.68
N LEU A 157 19.76 -1.54 -8.72
CA LEU A 157 19.11 -2.85 -8.81
C LEU A 157 17.58 -2.71 -8.75
N LEU A 158 16.88 -3.38 -9.68
CA LEU A 158 15.44 -3.61 -9.63
C LEU A 158 15.20 -5.10 -9.33
N ALA A 159 14.32 -5.42 -8.38
CA ALA A 159 13.96 -6.81 -8.09
C ALA A 159 12.49 -6.98 -7.71
N ALA A 160 11.98 -8.20 -7.91
CA ALA A 160 10.66 -8.63 -7.47
C ALA A 160 10.65 -10.15 -7.23
N THR A 161 9.63 -10.62 -6.51
CA THR A 161 9.24 -12.04 -6.46
C THR A 161 7.81 -12.21 -6.95
N ALA A 162 7.47 -13.36 -7.54
CA ALA A 162 6.07 -13.61 -7.90
C ALA A 162 5.27 -14.09 -6.68
N VAL A 163 4.14 -13.43 -6.44
CA VAL A 163 3.26 -13.71 -5.30
C VAL A 163 2.31 -14.87 -5.63
N PRO A 164 2.22 -15.91 -4.78
CA PRO A 164 1.55 -17.16 -5.13
C PRO A 164 0.02 -17.10 -5.00
N LEU A 165 -0.63 -16.44 -5.97
CA LEU A 165 -2.08 -16.50 -6.15
C LEU A 165 -2.52 -17.86 -6.76
N GLY A 166 -2.47 -18.90 -5.93
CA GLY A 166 -2.89 -20.26 -6.26
C GLY A 166 -1.74 -21.14 -6.74
N ILE A 167 -1.75 -21.52 -8.04
CA ILE A 167 -0.79 -22.50 -8.61
C ILE A 167 0.37 -21.85 -9.39
N ALA A 168 0.47 -20.52 -9.37
CA ALA A 168 1.50 -19.75 -10.07
C ALA A 168 2.44 -19.03 -9.08
N GLY A 169 3.53 -18.47 -9.59
CA GLY A 169 4.40 -17.50 -8.89
C GLY A 169 5.36 -18.03 -7.81
N GLY A 170 4.92 -18.96 -6.96
CA GLY A 170 5.66 -19.36 -5.75
C GLY A 170 7.12 -19.75 -5.99
N GLY A 171 8.04 -19.02 -5.34
CA GLY A 171 9.48 -19.28 -5.36
C GLY A 171 10.25 -18.67 -6.53
N TYR A 172 9.64 -17.84 -7.37
CA TYR A 172 10.36 -17.11 -8.43
C TYR A 172 10.80 -15.72 -7.96
N PHE A 173 12.06 -15.38 -8.24
CA PHE A 173 12.76 -14.13 -7.92
C PHE A 173 13.57 -13.70 -9.14
N SER A 174 13.47 -12.45 -9.56
CA SER A 174 14.27 -11.92 -10.67
C SER A 174 14.84 -10.55 -10.33
N ILE A 175 16.14 -10.37 -10.57
CA ILE A 175 16.89 -9.15 -10.25
C ILE A 175 17.67 -8.64 -11.47
N TYR A 176 17.59 -7.32 -11.68
CA TYR A 176 18.03 -6.62 -12.88
C TYR A 176 18.99 -5.47 -12.52
N ASP A 177 19.99 -5.26 -13.36
CA ASP A 177 20.80 -4.04 -13.42
C ASP A 177 20.01 -2.96 -14.18
N ILE A 178 19.77 -1.82 -13.52
CA ILE A 178 19.08 -0.64 -14.07
C ILE A 178 20.05 0.56 -14.22
N SER A 179 21.32 0.28 -14.52
CA SER A 179 22.31 1.31 -14.86
C SER A 179 21.93 2.11 -16.11
N ASP A 180 21.22 1.46 -17.04
CA ASP A 180 20.32 2.06 -18.02
C ASP A 180 18.89 1.75 -17.53
N CYS A 181 18.15 2.78 -17.07
CA CYS A 181 16.86 2.55 -16.43
C CYS A 181 15.76 2.15 -17.43
N ALA A 182 15.91 2.53 -18.70
CA ALA A 182 14.95 2.30 -19.77
C ALA A 182 15.08 0.88 -20.37
N HIS A 183 16.23 0.23 -20.16
CA HIS A 183 16.52 -1.13 -20.64
C HIS A 183 17.10 -2.05 -19.53
N PRO A 184 16.31 -2.42 -18.49
CA PRO A 184 16.76 -3.25 -17.38
C PRO A 184 17.34 -4.60 -17.82
N ARG A 185 18.55 -4.92 -17.35
CA ARG A 185 19.28 -6.12 -17.76
C ARG A 185 19.28 -7.18 -16.66
N LEU A 186 18.64 -8.32 -16.91
CA LEU A 186 18.61 -9.46 -15.98
C LEU A 186 20.03 -9.86 -15.52
N LEU A 187 20.15 -10.22 -14.24
CA LEU A 187 21.39 -10.69 -13.61
C LEU A 187 21.32 -12.17 -13.26
N ASN A 188 20.27 -12.61 -12.57
CA ASN A 188 20.12 -14.01 -12.15
C ASN A 188 19.51 -14.89 -13.25
N HIS A 189 20.31 -15.31 -14.22
CA HIS A 189 19.90 -16.31 -15.24
C HIS A 189 19.72 -17.75 -14.70
N GLY A 190 19.67 -17.94 -13.36
CA GLY A 190 19.74 -19.22 -12.67
C GLY A 190 18.63 -19.40 -11.64
N ALA A 191 19.01 -19.49 -10.35
CA ALA A 191 18.06 -19.60 -9.25
C ALA A 191 17.06 -18.42 -9.23
N GLY A 192 15.79 -18.72 -8.99
CA GLY A 192 14.69 -17.76 -8.96
C GLY A 192 14.09 -17.41 -10.32
N THR A 193 14.86 -17.49 -11.41
CA THR A 193 14.38 -17.14 -12.76
C THR A 193 14.17 -18.36 -13.66
N GLN A 194 15.00 -19.41 -13.57
CA GLN A 194 14.73 -20.63 -14.33
C GLN A 194 13.53 -21.37 -13.74
N LEU A 195 12.57 -21.77 -14.59
CA LEU A 195 11.39 -22.57 -14.20
C LEU A 195 11.73 -23.91 -13.52
N THR A 196 12.96 -24.40 -13.69
CA THR A 196 13.49 -25.61 -13.04
C THR A 196 14.31 -25.34 -11.78
N MET A 197 14.46 -24.07 -11.37
CA MET A 197 15.23 -23.64 -10.17
C MET A 197 14.47 -22.61 -9.31
N PRO A 198 13.22 -22.85 -8.89
CA PRO A 198 12.55 -22.02 -7.91
C PRO A 198 13.27 -22.07 -6.55
N MET A 199 13.20 -20.99 -5.79
CA MET A 199 13.80 -20.82 -4.47
C MET A 199 12.75 -21.07 -3.37
N PRO A 200 13.12 -21.68 -2.22
CA PRO A 200 12.14 -22.13 -1.22
C PRO A 200 11.71 -21.02 -0.26
N PHE A 201 11.04 -19.98 -0.77
CA PHE A 201 10.44 -18.90 0.03
C PHE A 201 8.94 -18.73 -0.25
N LEU A 202 8.27 -17.96 0.60
CA LEU A 202 6.96 -17.35 0.35
C LEU A 202 7.14 -15.83 0.27
N SER A 203 6.29 -15.13 -0.48
CA SER A 203 6.35 -13.67 -0.63
C SER A 203 4.99 -13.07 -0.95
N HIS A 204 4.80 -11.83 -0.53
CA HIS A 204 3.67 -10.94 -0.82
C HIS A 204 4.19 -9.51 -0.93
N GLU A 205 4.96 -9.11 0.08
CA GLU A 205 5.77 -7.89 0.09
C GLU A 205 7.26 -8.23 -0.07
N GLY A 206 8.06 -7.21 -0.39
CA GLY A 206 9.51 -7.31 -0.54
C GLY A 206 10.19 -5.94 -0.49
N GLY A 207 11.51 -5.94 -0.35
CA GLY A 207 12.33 -4.74 -0.11
C GLY A 207 13.82 -5.04 0.05
N PHE A 208 14.67 -4.05 -0.21
CA PHE A 208 16.12 -4.17 -0.06
C PHE A 208 16.59 -3.67 1.31
N SER A 209 17.64 -4.30 1.82
CA SER A 209 18.48 -3.68 2.85
C SER A 209 19.19 -2.45 2.24
N PRO A 210 19.49 -1.38 3.01
CA PRO A 210 20.05 -0.14 2.45
C PRO A 210 21.32 -0.33 1.62
N ASP A 211 22.19 -1.27 2.01
CA ASP A 211 23.42 -1.62 1.28
C ASP A 211 23.18 -2.35 -0.05
N GLY A 212 21.94 -2.72 -0.35
CA GLY A 212 21.53 -3.43 -1.57
C GLY A 212 22.05 -4.86 -1.67
N ASN A 213 22.59 -5.45 -0.59
CA ASN A 213 23.21 -6.78 -0.60
C ASN A 213 22.27 -7.89 -0.06
N THR A 214 21.16 -7.54 0.59
CA THR A 214 20.08 -8.48 0.90
C THR A 214 18.75 -7.94 0.42
N TYR A 215 18.01 -8.75 -0.34
CA TYR A 215 16.61 -8.55 -0.65
C TYR A 215 15.77 -9.41 0.31
N TRP A 216 14.82 -8.79 0.99
CA TRP A 216 13.91 -9.44 1.92
C TRP A 216 12.58 -9.72 1.22
N ALA A 217 11.97 -10.85 1.54
CA ALA A 217 10.65 -11.25 1.08
C ALA A 217 9.83 -11.75 2.28
N SER A 218 8.62 -11.23 2.44
CA SER A 218 7.70 -11.58 3.52
C SER A 218 6.39 -12.13 2.94
N GLY A 219 5.90 -13.25 3.47
CA GLY A 219 4.64 -13.86 3.07
C GLY A 219 3.57 -13.74 4.14
N VAL A 220 2.39 -13.22 3.78
CA VAL A 220 1.25 -12.97 4.69
C VAL A 220 0.94 -14.15 5.57
N PHE A 221 0.68 -15.35 5.02
CA PHE A 221 0.27 -16.49 5.83
C PHE A 221 0.86 -17.84 5.35
N PRO A 222 1.52 -18.62 6.24
CA PRO A 222 1.97 -18.23 7.58
C PRO A 222 3.08 -17.17 7.49
N GLY A 223 3.13 -16.23 8.44
CA GLY A 223 4.08 -15.10 8.50
C GLY A 223 5.55 -15.49 8.42
N LEU A 224 6.06 -15.71 7.20
CA LEU A 224 7.40 -16.21 6.89
C LEU A 224 8.22 -15.08 6.26
N LEU A 225 9.25 -14.63 6.98
CA LEU A 225 10.23 -13.68 6.47
C LEU A 225 11.46 -14.45 5.96
N SER A 226 11.95 -14.07 4.78
CA SER A 226 13.10 -14.69 4.10
C SER A 226 14.11 -13.64 3.66
N ALA A 227 15.40 -13.88 3.92
CA ALA A 227 16.51 -13.05 3.48
C ALA A 227 17.24 -13.71 2.30
N ILE A 228 17.19 -13.07 1.13
CA ILE A 228 17.91 -13.47 -0.08
C ILE A 228 19.19 -12.63 -0.16
N ASP A 229 20.36 -13.26 -0.07
CA ASP A 229 21.63 -12.62 -0.40
C ASP A 229 21.69 -12.35 -1.90
N VAL A 230 21.98 -11.09 -2.23
CA VAL A 230 22.13 -10.55 -3.58
C VAL A 230 23.45 -9.76 -3.70
N SER A 231 24.40 -9.96 -2.78
CA SER A 231 25.76 -9.40 -2.84
C SER A 231 26.39 -9.68 -4.19
N ASP A 232 26.30 -10.93 -4.66
CA ASP A 232 26.38 -11.28 -6.08
C ASP A 232 24.95 -11.50 -6.64
N PRO A 233 24.38 -10.52 -7.35
CA PRO A 233 23.02 -10.63 -7.89
C PRO A 233 22.90 -11.61 -9.08
N ALA A 234 24.01 -12.17 -9.59
CA ALA A 234 23.95 -13.27 -10.57
C ALA A 234 23.67 -14.64 -9.89
N ASN A 235 24.00 -14.78 -8.60
CA ASN A 235 23.89 -16.02 -7.84
C ASN A 235 23.08 -15.84 -6.52
N PRO A 236 21.82 -15.37 -6.60
CA PRO A 236 21.01 -15.12 -5.40
C PRO A 236 20.70 -16.41 -4.65
N HIS A 237 20.81 -16.37 -3.32
CA HIS A 237 20.54 -17.53 -2.46
C HIS A 237 19.99 -17.10 -1.10
N ILE A 238 19.24 -17.98 -0.44
CA ILE A 238 18.64 -17.70 0.86
C ILE A 238 19.68 -17.88 1.96
N ILE A 239 19.88 -16.86 2.79
CA ILE A 239 20.84 -16.88 3.93
C ILE A 239 20.15 -16.96 5.29
N TRP A 240 18.87 -16.61 5.39
CA TRP A 240 18.05 -16.76 6.60
C TRP A 240 16.57 -16.88 6.25
N GLN A 241 15.81 -17.63 7.05
CA GLN A 241 14.34 -17.63 7.05
C GLN A 241 13.84 -17.82 8.48
N GLY A 242 12.69 -17.24 8.81
CA GLY A 242 12.03 -17.44 10.10
C GLY A 242 10.55 -17.12 10.06
N LEU A 243 9.77 -17.82 10.90
CA LEU A 243 8.39 -17.44 11.20
C LEU A 243 8.41 -16.32 12.22
N THR A 244 7.92 -15.14 11.84
CA THR A 244 8.00 -13.90 12.62
C THR A 244 6.66 -13.51 13.25
N GLY A 245 5.57 -14.18 12.88
CA GLY A 245 4.24 -13.93 13.44
C GLY A 245 3.20 -14.93 12.93
N ILE A 246 1.93 -14.67 13.25
CA ILE A 246 0.80 -15.26 12.53
C ILE A 246 0.81 -14.74 11.08
N GLU A 247 1.08 -13.44 10.95
CA GLU A 247 1.24 -12.70 9.71
C GLU A 247 2.60 -11.98 9.66
N GLY A 248 3.09 -11.75 8.44
CA GLY A 248 4.13 -10.76 8.15
C GLY A 248 3.87 -10.12 6.79
N HIS A 249 3.50 -8.84 6.79
CA HIS A 249 3.23 -8.05 5.59
C HIS A 249 4.51 -7.31 5.16
N GLY A 250 4.42 -6.05 4.75
CA GLY A 250 5.57 -5.20 4.44
C GLY A 250 6.43 -4.86 5.65
N PHE A 251 7.47 -4.08 5.39
CA PHE A 251 8.45 -3.72 6.40
C PHE A 251 9.23 -2.46 6.01
N GLY A 252 9.88 -1.87 7.01
CA GLY A 252 10.94 -0.87 6.83
C GLY A 252 12.27 -1.38 7.39
N ILE A 253 13.39 -0.83 6.93
CA ILE A 253 14.72 -1.18 7.45
C ILE A 253 15.46 0.10 7.88
N SER A 254 16.09 0.08 9.06
CA SER A 254 16.87 1.22 9.55
C SER A 254 18.06 1.53 8.62
N PRO A 255 18.57 2.78 8.57
CA PRO A 255 19.60 3.17 7.58
C PRO A 255 20.92 2.40 7.69
N ASP A 256 21.22 1.84 8.87
CA ASP A 256 22.38 1.00 9.14
C ASP A 256 22.17 -0.49 8.76
N GLY A 257 20.98 -0.86 8.30
CA GLY A 257 20.60 -2.22 7.92
C GLY A 257 20.39 -3.19 9.08
N ASN A 258 20.40 -2.73 10.33
CA ASN A 258 20.43 -3.62 11.51
C ASN A 258 19.06 -3.87 12.16
N ARG A 259 18.07 -2.98 11.99
CA ARG A 259 16.71 -3.16 12.49
C ARG A 259 15.72 -3.29 11.33
N LEU A 260 14.84 -4.28 11.41
CA LEU A 260 13.73 -4.46 10.48
C LEU A 260 12.42 -4.24 11.24
N TYR A 261 11.64 -3.26 10.80
CA TYR A 261 10.33 -2.89 11.33
C TYR A 261 9.29 -3.66 10.51
N LEU A 262 8.96 -4.87 10.96
CA LEU A 262 8.04 -5.77 10.27
C LEU A 262 6.60 -5.45 10.65
N SER A 263 5.74 -5.25 9.66
CA SER A 263 4.31 -5.10 9.85
C SER A 263 3.63 -6.45 10.09
N ALA A 264 2.63 -6.47 10.97
CA ALA A 264 1.90 -7.65 11.39
C ALA A 264 0.42 -7.31 11.60
N TRP A 265 -0.43 -8.33 11.79
CA TRP A 265 -1.87 -8.13 11.97
C TRP A 265 -2.19 -7.13 13.10
N ALA A 266 -2.77 -6.00 12.73
CA ALA A 266 -3.04 -4.84 13.58
C ALA A 266 -1.85 -4.40 14.47
N GLY A 267 -0.64 -4.31 13.91
CA GLY A 267 0.55 -3.94 14.65
C GLY A 267 1.88 -4.03 13.89
N MET A 268 2.97 -3.92 14.65
CA MET A 268 4.33 -4.11 14.16
C MET A 268 5.22 -4.86 15.15
N THR A 269 6.29 -5.44 14.63
CA THR A 269 7.36 -6.12 15.38
C THR A 269 8.71 -5.60 14.91
N VAL A 270 9.60 -5.26 15.87
CA VAL A 270 10.96 -4.80 15.57
C VAL A 270 11.93 -5.96 15.76
N LEU A 271 12.70 -6.26 14.72
CA LEU A 271 13.66 -7.37 14.67
C LEU A 271 15.10 -6.84 14.58
N ASP A 272 16.03 -7.47 15.29
CA ASP A 272 17.48 -7.30 15.07
C ASP A 272 17.91 -8.24 13.93
N VAL A 273 18.15 -7.68 12.76
CA VAL A 273 18.63 -8.40 11.57
C VAL A 273 20.13 -8.23 11.34
N SER A 274 20.85 -7.64 12.30
CA SER A 274 22.27 -7.30 12.16
C SER A 274 23.18 -8.52 11.89
N ALA A 275 22.81 -9.71 12.37
CA ALA A 275 23.53 -10.95 12.07
C ALA A 275 23.37 -11.36 10.59
N VAL A 276 22.20 -11.16 10.01
CA VAL A 276 21.95 -11.37 8.58
C VAL A 276 22.70 -10.30 7.77
N GLN A 277 22.69 -9.05 8.23
CA GLN A 277 23.37 -7.94 7.55
C GLN A 277 24.91 -8.01 7.61
N ARG A 278 25.48 -8.65 8.63
CA ARG A 278 26.91 -9.05 8.65
C ARG A 278 27.21 -10.33 7.88
N ARG A 279 26.17 -11.07 7.47
CA ARG A 279 26.24 -12.41 6.88
C ARG A 279 26.98 -13.40 7.80
N ASP A 280 26.68 -13.30 9.10
CA ASP A 280 27.17 -14.21 10.16
C ASP A 280 26.66 -15.65 9.92
N PRO A 281 27.46 -16.70 10.19
CA PRO A 281 27.04 -18.09 9.99
C PRO A 281 25.98 -18.53 11.02
N ASN A 282 24.86 -19.07 10.52
CA ASN A 282 23.64 -19.37 11.30
C ASN A 282 23.07 -18.12 12.02
N PRO A 283 22.74 -17.05 11.28
CA PRO A 283 22.39 -15.77 11.88
C PRO A 283 21.10 -15.91 12.69
N GLN A 284 21.09 -15.29 13.87
CA GLN A 284 19.91 -15.23 14.73
C GLN A 284 19.23 -13.88 14.52
N VAL A 285 17.90 -13.86 14.54
CA VAL A 285 17.08 -12.64 14.40
C VAL A 285 16.21 -12.49 15.65
N PRO A 286 16.71 -11.84 16.72
CA PRO A 286 15.92 -11.54 17.92
C PRO A 286 14.75 -10.61 17.63
N HIS A 287 13.62 -10.87 18.28
CA HIS A 287 12.55 -9.88 18.44
C HIS A 287 12.98 -8.88 19.52
N LEU A 288 13.09 -7.60 19.16
CA LEU A 288 13.44 -6.51 20.09
C LEU A 288 12.22 -5.87 20.74
N GLY A 289 11.08 -5.84 20.03
CA GLY A 289 9.88 -5.14 20.44
C GLY A 289 8.66 -5.51 19.60
N HIS A 290 7.47 -5.20 20.10
CA HIS A 290 6.21 -5.28 19.36
C HIS A 290 5.24 -4.20 19.84
N LEU A 291 4.33 -3.78 18.97
CA LEU A 291 3.30 -2.79 19.25
C LEU A 291 2.04 -3.20 18.49
N PHE A 292 0.92 -3.38 19.19
CA PHE A 292 -0.38 -3.69 18.60
C PHE A 292 -1.35 -2.53 18.83
N TRP A 293 -2.38 -2.44 17.98
CA TRP A 293 -3.41 -1.42 18.04
C TRP A 293 -4.79 -1.99 17.73
N THR A 294 -5.82 -1.14 17.82
CA THR A 294 -7.22 -1.56 17.62
C THR A 294 -7.89 -0.92 16.39
N ASP A 295 -7.29 0.09 15.74
CA ASP A 295 -7.68 0.61 14.43
C ASP A 295 -6.64 0.34 13.35
N GLY A 296 -7.07 -0.16 12.19
CA GLY A 296 -6.20 -0.83 11.22
C GLY A 296 -6.20 -2.34 11.39
N GLN A 297 -6.03 -3.09 10.30
CA GLN A 297 -6.10 -4.55 10.29
C GLN A 297 -4.89 -5.20 9.61
N VAL A 298 -4.58 -4.81 8.38
CA VAL A 298 -3.40 -5.27 7.64
C VAL A 298 -2.40 -4.12 7.67
N THR A 299 -1.48 -4.13 8.63
CA THR A 299 -0.45 -3.11 8.68
C THR A 299 0.48 -3.29 7.48
N GLN A 300 0.72 -2.24 6.69
CA GLN A 300 1.33 -2.40 5.36
C GLN A 300 2.86 -2.39 5.42
N HIS A 301 3.50 -1.27 5.11
CA HIS A 301 4.95 -1.08 5.17
C HIS A 301 5.34 -0.07 6.25
N SER A 302 6.62 0.14 6.49
CA SER A 302 7.10 1.08 7.51
C SER A 302 8.23 1.95 6.95
N ILE A 303 8.19 3.25 7.24
CA ILE A 303 9.11 4.26 6.73
C ILE A 303 9.88 4.84 7.93
N PRO A 304 11.11 4.38 8.22
CA PRO A 304 11.93 4.94 9.29
C PRO A 304 12.32 6.38 8.96
N VAL A 305 12.12 7.30 9.90
CA VAL A 305 12.41 8.74 9.76
C VAL A 305 13.02 9.30 11.03
N PHE A 306 13.70 10.43 10.95
CA PHE A 306 14.33 11.08 12.10
C PHE A 306 13.87 12.53 12.23
N TYR A 307 13.38 12.91 13.40
CA TYR A 307 13.15 14.32 13.76
C TYR A 307 14.26 14.76 14.70
N HIS A 308 15.16 15.61 14.20
CA HIS A 308 16.35 16.11 14.90
C HIS A 308 17.21 14.98 15.49
N GLY A 309 17.29 13.84 14.80
CA GLY A 309 18.02 12.63 15.22
C GLY A 309 17.25 11.68 16.14
N HIS A 310 16.03 12.01 16.58
CA HIS A 310 15.14 11.07 17.28
C HIS A 310 14.44 10.16 16.25
N PRO A 311 14.54 8.83 16.36
CA PRO A 311 13.99 7.91 15.37
C PRO A 311 12.51 7.60 15.59
N TYR A 312 11.75 7.68 14.51
CA TYR A 312 10.36 7.29 14.41
C TYR A 312 10.16 6.39 13.18
N THR A 313 8.94 5.86 13.01
CA THR A 313 8.50 5.31 11.73
C THR A 313 7.09 5.77 11.40
N PHE A 314 6.84 6.12 10.14
CA PHE A 314 5.48 6.22 9.60
C PHE A 314 5.05 4.85 9.10
N THR A 315 3.84 4.42 9.44
CA THR A 315 3.31 3.09 9.14
C THR A 315 1.82 3.22 8.79
N PRO A 316 1.43 3.11 7.51
CA PRO A 316 0.03 2.98 7.10
C PRO A 316 -0.55 1.60 7.44
N ASP A 317 -1.84 1.56 7.76
CA ASP A 317 -2.64 0.33 7.81
C ASP A 317 -3.59 0.27 6.60
N GLU A 318 -3.43 -0.78 5.80
CA GLU A 318 -4.44 -1.24 4.85
C GLU A 318 -5.60 -1.91 5.63
N ILE A 319 -6.83 -1.64 5.21
CA ILE A 319 -8.09 -2.17 5.78
C ILE A 319 -8.33 -1.76 7.26
N GLY A 320 -9.58 -1.44 7.57
CA GLY A 320 -10.05 -1.14 8.92
C GLY A 320 -9.69 0.26 9.39
N SER A 321 -9.43 1.19 8.45
CA SER A 321 -9.27 2.64 8.66
C SER A 321 -8.33 3.00 9.83
N GLY A 322 -7.19 2.31 9.89
CA GLY A 322 -6.13 2.58 10.87
C GLY A 322 -5.36 3.87 10.63
N GLY A 323 -5.47 4.43 9.42
CA GLY A 323 -4.77 5.64 9.01
C GLY A 323 -3.26 5.41 8.86
N VAL A 324 -2.49 6.50 8.89
CA VAL A 324 -1.03 6.42 9.01
C VAL A 324 -0.63 6.70 10.46
N LYS A 325 0.07 5.77 11.09
CA LYS A 325 0.61 5.94 12.45
C LYS A 325 2.02 6.49 12.37
N LEU A 326 2.34 7.48 13.19
CA LEU A 326 3.73 7.82 13.52
C LEU A 326 4.06 7.18 14.86
N ILE A 327 5.13 6.40 14.91
CA ILE A 327 5.50 5.58 16.07
C ILE A 327 6.93 5.94 16.51
N ASP A 328 7.12 6.19 17.80
CA ASP A 328 8.42 6.35 18.46
C ASP A 328 9.10 4.97 18.56
N VAL A 329 10.29 4.84 17.96
CA VAL A 329 11.06 3.59 17.90
C VAL A 329 12.44 3.72 18.56
N SER A 330 12.61 4.76 19.39
CA SER A 330 13.87 5.04 20.09
C SER A 330 14.27 3.92 21.05
N ASP A 331 13.32 3.40 21.83
CA ASP A 331 13.45 2.20 22.65
C ASP A 331 12.52 1.09 22.14
N PRO A 332 13.06 0.00 21.55
CA PRO A 332 12.26 -1.15 21.13
C PRO A 332 11.46 -1.82 22.26
N ALA A 333 11.85 -1.68 23.53
CA ALA A 333 11.09 -2.20 24.66
C ALA A 333 9.87 -1.33 25.04
N ASN A 334 9.72 -0.14 24.44
CA ASN A 334 8.71 0.86 24.79
C ASN A 334 8.23 1.64 23.55
N LEU A 335 7.89 0.90 22.48
CA LEU A 335 7.32 1.45 21.26
C LEU A 335 5.99 2.17 21.53
N ARG A 336 5.76 3.33 20.91
CA ARG A 336 4.57 4.16 21.20
C ARG A 336 4.05 4.91 19.98
N ILE A 337 2.76 4.78 19.68
CA ILE A 337 2.07 5.66 18.72
C ILE A 337 2.10 7.10 19.26
N VAL A 338 2.63 8.04 18.47
CA VAL A 338 2.69 9.47 18.83
C VAL A 338 1.72 10.33 18.02
N GLN A 339 1.34 9.88 16.82
CA GLN A 339 0.34 10.52 15.97
C GLN A 339 -0.47 9.47 15.20
N ARG A 340 -1.73 9.76 14.90
CA ARG A 340 -2.59 9.00 13.97
C ARG A 340 -3.14 9.95 12.91
N LEU A 341 -2.71 9.82 11.66
CA LEU A 341 -3.23 10.60 10.53
C LEU A 341 -4.42 9.87 9.93
N LYS A 342 -5.54 10.56 9.76
CA LYS A 342 -6.76 10.06 9.10
C LYS A 342 -7.38 11.14 8.24
N LEU A 343 -8.04 10.77 7.16
CA LEU A 343 -8.96 11.64 6.43
C LEU A 343 -10.33 11.65 7.13
N ALA A 344 -11.16 12.64 6.85
CA ALA A 344 -12.51 12.71 7.45
C ALA A 344 -13.34 11.44 7.17
N ILE A 345 -13.22 10.83 5.99
CA ILE A 345 -13.91 9.59 5.60
C ILE A 345 -13.48 8.34 6.40
N ASP A 346 -12.32 8.38 7.08
CA ASP A 346 -11.78 7.27 7.89
C ASP A 346 -12.19 7.35 9.37
N THR A 347 -12.77 8.48 9.77
CA THR A 347 -13.11 8.70 11.18
C THR A 347 -14.28 7.80 11.61
N PRO A 348 -14.28 7.25 12.84
CA PRO A 348 -15.40 6.49 13.40
C PRO A 348 -16.73 7.27 13.54
N ALA A 349 -16.80 8.53 13.10
CA ALA A 349 -18.03 9.31 12.98
C ALA A 349 -18.65 9.21 11.58
N ASN A 350 -17.85 8.99 10.54
CA ASN A 350 -18.24 9.07 9.13
C ASN A 350 -18.32 7.71 8.42
N ILE A 351 -18.21 6.61 9.17
CA ILE A 351 -18.26 5.23 8.67
C ILE A 351 -19.53 4.89 7.87
N GLU A 352 -20.68 5.53 8.14
CA GLU A 352 -21.88 5.36 7.30
C GLU A 352 -21.71 5.93 5.90
N GLU A 353 -20.95 7.02 5.75
CA GLU A 353 -20.62 7.65 4.46
C GLU A 353 -19.59 6.80 3.71
N ASN A 354 -18.52 6.39 4.40
CA ASN A 354 -17.50 5.48 3.88
C ASN A 354 -18.13 4.21 3.28
N VAL A 355 -18.99 3.53 4.04
CA VAL A 355 -19.71 2.32 3.59
C VAL A 355 -20.74 2.63 2.49
N ARG A 356 -21.23 3.87 2.37
CA ARG A 356 -22.15 4.29 1.30
C ARG A 356 -21.44 4.53 -0.03
N SER A 357 -20.34 5.30 -0.01
CA SER A 357 -19.61 5.70 -1.21
C SER A 357 -18.66 4.62 -1.75
N SER A 358 -18.17 3.71 -0.89
CA SER A 358 -17.36 2.54 -1.30
C SER A 358 -18.15 1.42 -1.98
N GLN A 359 -19.48 1.40 -1.88
CA GLN A 359 -20.29 0.28 -2.37
C GLN A 359 -20.12 0.02 -3.87
N GLY A 360 -19.74 -1.21 -4.19
CA GLY A 360 -19.36 -1.66 -5.53
C GLY A 360 -17.86 -1.94 -5.66
N GLY A 361 -17.02 -1.20 -4.92
CA GLY A 361 -15.56 -1.20 -5.01
C GLY A 361 -14.83 -2.21 -4.11
N SER A 362 -15.33 -3.45 -3.96
CA SER A 362 -14.64 -4.55 -3.25
C SER A 362 -14.20 -4.24 -1.79
N VAL A 363 -13.16 -4.93 -1.28
CA VAL A 363 -12.66 -4.87 0.11
C VAL A 363 -11.79 -3.67 0.43
N LEU A 364 -11.06 -3.14 -0.55
CA LEU A 364 -10.14 -2.01 -0.37
C LEU A 364 -10.86 -0.72 -0.76
N THR A 365 -10.98 0.26 0.15
CA THR A 365 -11.94 1.36 -0.05
C THR A 365 -11.32 2.75 0.06
N TYR A 366 -11.01 3.18 1.29
CA TYR A 366 -10.59 4.54 1.62
C TYR A 366 -9.38 4.53 2.56
N ASP A 367 -8.63 3.43 2.61
CA ASP A 367 -7.50 3.23 3.52
C ASP A 367 -6.17 3.68 2.86
N PRO A 368 -5.15 4.08 3.64
CA PRO A 368 -3.81 4.28 3.10
C PRO A 368 -3.18 2.93 2.77
N HIS A 369 -2.50 2.85 1.62
CA HIS A 369 -1.78 1.66 1.18
C HIS A 369 -0.27 1.89 1.36
N TYR A 370 0.38 2.55 0.39
CA TYR A 370 1.77 2.96 0.49
C TYR A 370 1.92 4.48 0.68
N CYS A 371 2.97 4.87 1.40
CA CYS A 371 3.38 6.26 1.60
C CYS A 371 4.86 6.43 1.31
N THR A 372 5.32 7.66 1.13
CA THR A 372 6.73 8.05 1.04
C THR A 372 6.94 9.39 1.72
N VAL A 373 8.13 9.61 2.26
CA VAL A 373 8.57 10.94 2.71
C VAL A 373 9.56 11.54 1.73
N ASP A 374 9.58 12.87 1.65
CA ASP A 374 10.44 13.61 0.72
C ASP A 374 11.94 13.51 1.06
N ARG A 375 12.27 13.19 2.32
CA ARG A 375 13.60 12.81 2.81
C ARG A 375 13.49 12.10 4.15
N GLN A 376 14.49 11.29 4.51
CA GLN A 376 14.49 10.52 5.76
C GLN A 376 14.79 11.35 7.03
N ASP A 377 15.69 12.33 6.93
CA ASP A 377 16.08 13.23 8.04
C ASP A 377 15.31 14.56 7.97
N ASP A 378 14.64 14.92 9.07
CA ASP A 378 13.72 16.06 9.19
C ASP A 378 12.75 16.16 8.00
N PRO A 379 11.90 15.14 7.74
CA PRO A 379 10.97 15.12 6.61
C PRO A 379 10.10 16.38 6.57
N THR A 380 9.83 16.92 5.38
CA THR A 380 9.01 18.13 5.23
C THR A 380 7.63 17.82 4.67
N ALA A 381 7.50 16.78 3.84
CA ALA A 381 6.21 16.31 3.36
C ALA A 381 6.17 14.79 3.24
N MET A 382 4.96 14.25 3.38
CA MET A 382 4.66 12.84 3.16
C MET A 382 3.55 12.73 2.10
N ALA A 383 3.74 11.86 1.11
CA ALA A 383 2.75 11.56 0.08
C ALA A 383 2.27 10.12 0.26
N CYS A 384 0.97 9.88 0.15
CA CYS A 384 0.35 8.56 0.33
C CYS A 384 -0.61 8.24 -0.82
N SER A 385 -0.52 7.01 -1.32
CA SER A 385 -1.60 6.36 -2.06
C SER A 385 -2.65 5.86 -1.07
N TRP A 386 -3.90 6.25 -1.30
CA TRP A 386 -4.98 6.15 -0.32
C TRP A 386 -6.25 5.59 -0.97
N LEU A 387 -6.09 4.54 -1.79
CA LEU A 387 -7.17 3.81 -2.46
C LEU A 387 -8.12 4.74 -3.24
N SER A 388 -9.42 4.80 -2.90
CA SER A 388 -10.38 5.67 -3.57
C SER A 388 -10.19 7.16 -3.22
N SER A 389 -9.51 7.46 -2.10
CA SER A 389 -9.05 8.81 -1.75
C SER A 389 -7.84 9.26 -2.59
N GLY A 390 -7.44 8.51 -3.62
CA GLY A 390 -6.43 8.93 -4.59
C GLY A 390 -5.03 9.08 -3.99
N ILE A 391 -4.35 10.16 -4.35
CA ILE A 391 -3.04 10.55 -3.81
C ILE A 391 -3.20 11.70 -2.84
N ARG A 392 -2.76 11.53 -1.59
CA ARG A 392 -2.79 12.53 -0.52
C ARG A 392 -1.39 13.07 -0.24
N VAL A 393 -1.29 14.35 0.11
CA VAL A 393 -0.02 14.99 0.47
C VAL A 393 -0.18 15.79 1.76
N PHE A 394 0.70 15.53 2.72
CA PHE A 394 0.67 16.13 4.06
C PHE A 394 1.97 16.88 4.34
N ASP A 395 1.88 18.02 5.02
CA ASP A 395 3.00 18.65 5.72
C ASP A 395 3.26 17.88 7.02
N VAL A 396 4.48 17.40 7.19
CA VAL A 396 4.90 16.61 8.36
C VAL A 396 6.02 17.27 9.17
N ARG A 397 6.35 18.55 8.91
CA ARG A 397 7.47 19.27 9.55
C ARG A 397 7.39 19.32 11.07
N ASP A 398 6.18 19.31 11.63
CA ASP A 398 5.92 19.10 13.04
C ASP A 398 5.02 17.85 13.20
N PRO A 399 5.49 16.76 13.82
CA PRO A 399 4.70 15.54 14.00
C PRO A 399 3.45 15.74 14.87
N ASN A 400 3.37 16.85 15.62
CA ASN A 400 2.21 17.22 16.44
C ASN A 400 1.17 18.05 15.67
N ASN A 401 1.51 18.58 14.47
CA ASN A 401 0.68 19.49 13.68
C ASN A 401 0.66 19.11 12.18
N VAL A 402 0.50 17.80 11.93
CA VAL A 402 0.38 17.24 10.58
C VAL A 402 -0.96 17.65 9.96
N HIS A 403 -0.93 18.14 8.72
CA HIS A 403 -2.12 18.57 7.97
C HIS A 403 -1.98 18.27 6.47
N GLU A 404 -3.11 18.08 5.80
CA GLU A 404 -3.16 17.90 4.35
C GLU A 404 -2.87 19.24 3.65
N ILE A 405 -2.07 19.20 2.57
CA ILE A 405 -1.69 20.39 1.79
C ILE A 405 -2.09 20.29 0.30
N ALA A 406 -2.20 19.07 -0.22
CA ALA A 406 -2.61 18.81 -1.60
C ALA A 406 -3.19 17.38 -1.75
N TYR A 407 -4.00 17.17 -2.77
CA TYR A 407 -4.42 15.83 -3.20
C TYR A 407 -4.75 15.75 -4.69
N TYR A 408 -4.73 14.54 -5.23
CA TYR A 408 -5.11 14.21 -6.60
C TYR A 408 -5.87 12.88 -6.66
N ASN A 409 -7.16 12.94 -6.92
CA ASN A 409 -8.01 11.76 -7.19
C ASN A 409 -8.17 11.67 -8.72
N PRO A 410 -7.65 10.62 -9.39
CA PRO A 410 -7.69 10.53 -10.84
C PRO A 410 -9.12 10.33 -11.39
N PRO A 411 -9.37 10.65 -12.68
CA PRO A 411 -10.66 10.41 -13.33
C PRO A 411 -11.10 8.94 -13.33
N ALA A 412 -12.33 8.66 -12.88
CA ALA A 412 -12.85 7.29 -12.81
C ALA A 412 -13.13 6.66 -14.19
N ARG A 413 -12.75 5.37 -14.36
CA ARG A 413 -12.69 4.68 -15.67
C ARG A 413 -13.92 3.80 -15.96
N THR A 414 -15.10 4.32 -15.68
CA THR A 414 -16.33 3.52 -15.55
C THR A 414 -16.77 2.87 -16.85
N GLY A 415 -16.61 1.54 -16.93
CA GLY A 415 -16.93 0.71 -18.09
C GLY A 415 -15.71 0.21 -18.87
N GLU A 416 -14.49 0.57 -18.48
CA GLU A 416 -13.24 0.14 -19.16
C GLU A 416 -12.71 -1.23 -18.69
N ASN A 417 -13.45 -1.95 -17.84
CA ASN A 417 -13.03 -3.18 -17.14
C ASN A 417 -12.38 -4.26 -18.04
N LEU A 418 -12.81 -4.39 -19.30
CA LEU A 418 -12.26 -5.38 -20.24
C LEU A 418 -10.91 -4.99 -20.86
N ASN A 419 -10.56 -3.70 -20.81
CA ASN A 419 -9.27 -3.17 -21.25
C ASN A 419 -8.24 -3.22 -20.12
N LEU A 420 -8.71 -3.09 -18.87
CA LEU A 420 -7.91 -2.91 -17.67
C LEU A 420 -7.50 -4.24 -17.01
N VAL A 421 -6.87 -5.13 -17.80
CA VAL A 421 -6.49 -6.49 -17.35
C VAL A 421 -5.33 -6.54 -16.34
N ASN A 422 -4.60 -5.45 -16.16
CA ASN A 422 -3.56 -5.28 -15.13
C ASN A 422 -4.04 -4.40 -13.95
N SER A 423 -5.30 -3.93 -13.95
CA SER A 423 -5.88 -3.20 -12.81
C SER A 423 -6.38 -4.18 -11.74
N PRO A 424 -5.86 -4.17 -10.49
CA PRO A 424 -6.46 -4.93 -9.40
C PRO A 424 -7.89 -4.46 -9.10
N HIS A 425 -8.23 -3.19 -9.35
CA HIS A 425 -9.58 -2.65 -9.19
C HIS A 425 -10.58 -3.21 -10.22
N ALA A 426 -10.18 -3.30 -11.49
CA ALA A 426 -11.00 -3.95 -12.52
C ALA A 426 -11.10 -5.48 -12.35
N GLN A 427 -10.11 -6.09 -11.70
CA GLN A 427 -10.13 -7.50 -11.29
C GLN A 427 -10.67 -7.70 -9.86
N ALA A 428 -11.23 -6.69 -9.19
CA ALA A 428 -11.42 -6.71 -7.72
C ALA A 428 -12.40 -7.76 -7.17
N SER A 429 -13.21 -8.40 -8.03
CA SER A 429 -14.01 -9.58 -7.65
C SER A 429 -13.19 -10.86 -7.49
N VAL A 430 -11.92 -10.86 -7.90
CA VAL A 430 -10.90 -11.88 -7.56
C VAL A 430 -10.39 -11.71 -6.13
N ILE A 431 -10.28 -10.46 -5.65
CA ILE A 431 -9.78 -10.12 -4.31
C ILE A 431 -10.83 -10.44 -3.24
N GLY A 432 -12.12 -10.24 -3.53
CA GLY A 432 -13.23 -10.76 -2.73
C GLY A 432 -14.49 -9.91 -2.74
N LEU A 433 -15.40 -10.23 -1.81
CA LEU A 433 -16.52 -9.36 -1.43
C LEU A 433 -16.14 -8.59 -0.15
N PRO A 434 -16.64 -7.34 0.06
CA PRO A 434 -16.37 -6.52 1.24
C PRO A 434 -16.77 -7.22 2.55
N LEU A 435 -15.81 -7.95 3.13
CA LEU A 435 -15.92 -8.69 4.38
C LEU A 435 -14.68 -8.51 5.28
N LEU A 436 -13.65 -7.79 4.80
CA LEU A 436 -12.40 -7.58 5.54
C LEU A 436 -12.43 -6.33 6.42
N GLU A 437 -13.23 -5.30 6.10
CA GLU A 437 -13.54 -4.11 6.94
C GLU A 437 -14.25 -4.41 8.29
N PHE A 438 -14.20 -5.66 8.76
CA PHE A 438 -15.02 -6.14 9.86
C PHE A 438 -14.68 -5.51 11.23
N MET A 439 -13.46 -4.98 11.45
CA MET A 439 -13.14 -4.29 12.70
C MET A 439 -13.76 -2.90 12.74
N ALA A 440 -13.65 -2.11 11.66
CA ALA A 440 -14.23 -0.78 11.57
C ALA A 440 -15.77 -0.83 11.54
N ILE A 441 -16.34 -1.68 10.67
CA ILE A 441 -17.79 -1.91 10.56
C ILE A 441 -18.34 -2.53 11.86
N GLY A 442 -17.65 -3.54 12.41
CA GLY A 442 -18.04 -4.23 13.64
C GLY A 442 -18.06 -3.30 14.85
N ARG A 443 -16.97 -2.56 15.10
CA ARG A 443 -16.89 -1.52 16.15
C ARG A 443 -18.06 -0.54 16.03
N SER A 444 -18.32 -0.05 14.83
CA SER A 444 -19.35 0.96 14.58
C SER A 444 -20.76 0.41 14.80
N GLY A 445 -21.01 -0.85 14.46
CA GLY A 445 -22.23 -1.58 14.81
C GLY A 445 -22.41 -1.72 16.33
N PHE A 446 -21.37 -2.11 17.07
CA PHE A 446 -21.42 -2.19 18.55
C PHE A 446 -21.61 -0.81 19.21
N GLN A 447 -21.01 0.25 18.66
CA GLN A 447 -21.20 1.64 19.11
C GLN A 447 -22.55 2.25 18.69
N GLY A 448 -23.39 1.51 17.96
CA GLY A 448 -24.71 2.00 17.49
C GLY A 448 -24.63 3.08 16.40
N LYS A 449 -23.47 3.26 15.77
CA LYS A 449 -23.18 4.28 14.74
C LYS A 449 -23.43 3.82 13.30
N LEU A 450 -24.02 2.65 13.10
CA LEU A 450 -24.15 2.02 11.78
C LEU A 450 -25.53 1.36 11.59
N ASN A 451 -26.32 1.87 10.64
CA ASN A 451 -27.62 1.33 10.24
C ASN A 451 -27.55 0.76 8.81
N LEU A 452 -27.36 -0.56 8.71
CA LEU A 452 -27.26 -1.28 7.43
C LEU A 452 -28.48 -1.13 6.50
N LEU A 453 -29.64 -0.67 6.98
CA LEU A 453 -30.80 -0.41 6.12
C LEU A 453 -30.69 0.93 5.39
N ASN A 454 -29.93 1.89 5.93
CA ASN A 454 -29.68 3.20 5.31
C ASN A 454 -28.49 3.15 4.33
N THR A 455 -27.52 2.26 4.56
CA THR A 455 -26.34 2.18 3.70
C THR A 455 -26.63 1.51 2.35
N LEU A 456 -27.57 0.57 2.25
CA LEU A 456 -27.86 -0.20 1.02
C LEU A 456 -28.30 0.70 -0.17
N THR A 457 -27.35 1.01 -1.05
CA THR A 457 -27.58 1.80 -2.28
C THR A 457 -27.89 0.90 -3.50
N SER A 458 -28.23 1.52 -4.63
CA SER A 458 -28.22 0.89 -5.97
C SER A 458 -26.87 0.26 -6.33
N ARG A 459 -25.78 0.78 -5.76
CA ARG A 459 -24.39 0.41 -6.06
C ARG A 459 -24.01 -0.95 -5.47
N SER A 460 -24.71 -1.40 -4.42
CA SER A 460 -24.62 -2.78 -3.88
C SER A 460 -24.80 -3.89 -4.94
N ALA A 461 -25.45 -3.62 -6.07
CA ALA A 461 -25.61 -4.59 -7.16
C ALA A 461 -24.38 -4.72 -8.09
N GLN A 462 -23.39 -3.82 -8.00
CA GLN A 462 -22.27 -3.71 -8.94
C GLN A 462 -21.02 -4.51 -8.54
N ALA A 463 -20.96 -4.99 -7.28
CA ALA A 463 -19.79 -5.61 -6.67
C ALA A 463 -19.22 -6.88 -7.35
N PHE A 464 -19.93 -7.47 -8.33
CA PHE A 464 -19.44 -8.65 -9.06
C PHE A 464 -18.51 -8.33 -10.23
N ASN A 465 -18.53 -7.09 -10.75
CA ASN A 465 -17.81 -6.71 -11.98
C ASN A 465 -16.60 -5.78 -11.77
N GLY A 466 -16.39 -5.24 -10.57
CA GLY A 466 -15.47 -4.14 -10.30
C GLY A 466 -16.08 -2.78 -10.69
N ASP A 467 -16.30 -1.91 -9.71
CA ASP A 467 -16.97 -0.62 -9.91
C ASP A 467 -15.97 0.52 -10.13
N LEU A 468 -15.58 0.72 -11.39
CA LEU A 468 -14.62 1.75 -11.82
C LEU A 468 -15.22 3.17 -11.84
N SER A 469 -16.02 3.53 -10.82
CA SER A 469 -16.49 4.89 -10.56
C SER A 469 -15.67 5.62 -9.49
N SER A 470 -14.71 4.93 -8.87
CA SER A 470 -13.44 5.48 -8.40
C SER A 470 -12.28 4.86 -9.20
N ASP A 471 -11.04 5.17 -8.83
CA ASP A 471 -9.83 4.39 -9.12
C ASP A 471 -9.24 3.97 -7.75
N TRP A 472 -8.34 3.00 -7.71
CA TRP A 472 -7.57 2.63 -6.54
C TRP A 472 -6.11 3.06 -6.71
N CYS A 473 -5.69 4.10 -6.00
CA CYS A 473 -4.29 4.45 -5.89
C CYS A 473 -3.61 3.62 -4.79
N LEU A 474 -2.60 2.85 -5.19
CA LEU A 474 -1.93 1.83 -4.37
C LEU A 474 -0.41 2.05 -4.27
N SER A 475 0.24 2.54 -5.34
CA SER A 475 1.70 2.64 -5.44
C SER A 475 2.33 3.70 -4.51
N PRO A 476 3.57 3.52 -4.02
CA PRO A 476 4.31 4.62 -3.41
C PRO A 476 4.43 5.81 -4.38
N PRO A 477 4.01 7.03 -4.00
CA PRO A 477 4.28 8.22 -4.80
C PRO A 477 5.76 8.61 -4.65
N GLU A 478 6.54 8.63 -5.73
CA GLU A 478 7.94 9.06 -5.69
C GLU A 478 8.08 10.58 -5.89
N TRP A 479 8.90 11.21 -5.03
CA TRP A 479 9.15 12.66 -5.05
C TRP A 479 10.22 13.06 -6.09
N HIS A 480 9.80 13.77 -7.14
CA HIS A 480 10.67 14.31 -8.19
C HIS A 480 10.58 15.85 -8.22
N GLY A 481 11.31 16.52 -7.32
CA GLY A 481 11.19 17.97 -7.14
C GLY A 481 9.79 18.33 -6.64
N THR A 482 9.07 19.15 -7.38
CA THR A 482 7.65 19.48 -7.12
C THR A 482 6.65 18.51 -7.76
N GLN A 483 7.11 17.40 -8.35
CA GLN A 483 6.24 16.37 -8.91
C GLN A 483 6.16 15.14 -8.00
N LEU A 484 5.01 14.46 -8.06
CA LEU A 484 4.82 13.10 -7.58
C LEU A 484 4.63 12.17 -8.77
N TRP A 485 5.45 11.12 -8.84
CA TRP A 485 5.38 10.06 -9.84
C TRP A 485 4.76 8.83 -9.18
N THR A 486 3.65 8.32 -9.70
CA THR A 486 2.91 7.23 -9.04
C THR A 486 2.10 6.41 -10.03
N THR A 487 1.50 5.31 -9.58
CA THR A 487 0.65 4.45 -10.39
C THR A 487 -0.64 4.11 -9.63
N CYS A 488 -1.78 4.36 -10.26
CA CYS A 488 -3.10 3.93 -9.78
C CYS A 488 -3.66 2.84 -10.70
N SER A 489 -4.59 2.06 -10.18
CA SER A 489 -5.02 0.78 -10.76
C SER A 489 -5.58 0.92 -12.18
N ASP A 490 -6.46 1.89 -12.41
CA ASP A 490 -7.18 2.05 -13.67
C ASP A 490 -6.57 3.10 -14.60
N ASN A 491 -5.98 4.17 -14.05
CA ASN A 491 -5.30 5.21 -14.82
C ASN A 491 -3.83 4.90 -15.13
N GLY A 492 -3.25 3.86 -14.53
CA GLY A 492 -1.85 3.47 -14.73
C GLY A 492 -0.87 4.50 -14.14
N PHE A 493 0.30 4.62 -14.77
CA PHE A 493 1.35 5.55 -14.33
C PHE A 493 0.95 7.00 -14.59
N MET A 494 1.23 7.89 -13.64
CA MET A 494 0.87 9.30 -13.68
C MET A 494 1.97 10.17 -13.08
N VAL A 495 2.18 11.34 -13.70
CA VAL A 495 2.99 12.44 -13.18
C VAL A 495 2.05 13.56 -12.75
N ILE A 496 2.09 13.87 -11.46
CA ILE A 496 1.25 14.88 -10.80
C ILE A 496 2.16 16.04 -10.38
N GLN A 497 1.81 17.26 -10.77
CA GLN A 497 2.49 18.49 -10.32
C GLN A 497 1.84 18.98 -9.02
N LEU A 498 2.65 19.41 -8.05
CA LEU A 498 2.19 20.16 -6.88
C LEU A 498 2.22 21.67 -7.19
N ASP A 499 1.07 22.32 -7.05
CA ASP A 499 0.81 23.69 -7.48
C ASP A 499 0.69 24.67 -6.29
N ASN A 500 0.42 25.94 -6.59
CA ASN A 500 0.12 27.01 -5.61
C ASN A 500 1.20 27.23 -4.52
N HIS A 501 2.42 26.71 -4.72
CA HIS A 501 3.55 26.77 -3.78
C HIS A 501 3.31 26.15 -2.40
N VAL A 502 2.36 25.20 -2.27
CA VAL A 502 2.08 24.52 -0.99
C VAL A 502 3.22 23.61 -0.53
N TYR A 503 4.05 23.17 -1.47
CA TYR A 503 5.28 22.41 -1.22
C TYR A 503 6.50 23.17 -1.77
N SER A 504 7.66 22.95 -1.16
CA SER A 504 8.95 23.51 -1.57
C SER A 504 10.04 22.46 -1.37
N PRO A 505 10.61 21.88 -2.44
CA PRO A 505 11.52 20.73 -2.31
C PRO A 505 12.77 21.06 -1.48
N PRO A 506 13.16 20.24 -0.50
CA PRO A 506 14.40 20.42 0.22
C PRO A 506 15.60 20.15 -0.71
N ALA A 507 16.72 20.84 -0.48
CA ALA A 507 17.93 20.68 -1.28
C ALA A 507 18.58 19.27 -1.18
N ASN A 508 18.10 18.45 -0.25
CA ASN A 508 18.48 17.04 -0.05
C ASN A 508 17.26 16.10 -0.15
N GLN A 509 16.30 16.40 -1.03
CA GLN A 509 15.18 15.51 -1.34
C GLN A 509 15.69 14.15 -1.82
N ASP A 510 15.27 13.08 -1.18
CA ASP A 510 15.43 11.69 -1.63
C ASP A 510 14.21 10.89 -1.17
N SER A 511 13.32 10.62 -2.12
CA SER A 511 12.05 9.95 -1.88
C SER A 511 12.26 8.59 -1.19
N THR A 512 11.80 8.48 0.05
CA THR A 512 12.06 7.34 0.93
C THR A 512 10.77 6.56 1.17
N VAL A 513 10.78 5.28 0.75
CA VAL A 513 9.67 4.33 0.96
C VAL A 513 9.94 3.34 2.12
N GLY A 514 11.18 3.21 2.61
CA GLY A 514 11.51 2.44 3.81
C GLY A 514 12.20 1.09 3.59
N ALA A 515 12.00 0.45 2.42
CA ALA A 515 12.71 -0.76 1.96
C ALA A 515 12.61 -0.94 0.43
#